data_AF-A0A4V3EBC2-F1
#
_entry.id   AF-A0A4V3EBC2-F1
#
_cell.length_a   1.000
_cell.length_b   1.000
_cell.length_c   1.000
_cell.angle_alpha   90.00
_cell.angle_beta   90.00
_cell.angle_gamma   90.00
#
_symmetry.space_group_name_H-M   'P 1'
#
loop_
_entity.id
_entity.type
_entity.pdbx_description
1 polymer ?
#
loop_
_entity_poly.entity_id
_entity_poly.type
_entity_poly.pdbx_seq_one_letter_code
_entity_poly.pdbx_strand_id
1 'polypeptide(L)'
;MTDSTVLVLGFEPFDKAPLNPAWEVARRLDGKTIDGARIVGVQLPCVFGKALEALEAALQQHQPSLVIALGLAGGRTALSIERVAINVDDARIADNAGQQPIDVAVATDGPAAYFARLPIKQAVAAMRAAGVPAEVSNTAGTFVCNHVFYGLMHRLNTVPAWAQTRGGFVHVPYLPEMAAALPGAPSMAVETQCKGIEALIAAVLRHDPEQQDLQLSAGQLH
;
A
#
# COMPACT_ATOMS: atom_id res chain seq x y z
N MET A 1 -12.68 -14.34 -20.53
CA MET A 1 -12.16 -13.25 -19.68
C MET A 1 -12.02 -13.87 -18.30
N THR A 2 -10.80 -14.12 -17.85
CA THR A 2 -10.58 -14.61 -16.48
C THR A 2 -10.99 -13.48 -15.52
N ASP A 3 -11.85 -13.78 -14.55
CA ASP A 3 -12.24 -12.84 -13.50
C ASP A 3 -11.00 -12.46 -12.68
N SER A 4 -10.31 -11.40 -13.10
CA SER A 4 -9.11 -10.92 -12.44
C SER A 4 -9.48 -10.30 -11.10
N THR A 5 -8.84 -10.72 -10.01
CA THR A 5 -9.07 -10.15 -8.67
C THR A 5 -7.92 -9.22 -8.30
N VAL A 6 -8.28 -8.01 -7.85
CA VAL A 6 -7.35 -7.06 -7.23
C VAL A 6 -7.61 -7.03 -5.74
N LEU A 7 -6.58 -7.28 -4.96
CA LEU A 7 -6.63 -7.21 -3.50
C LEU A 7 -6.20 -5.81 -3.06
N VAL A 8 -7.07 -5.11 -2.33
CA VAL A 8 -6.77 -3.82 -1.71
C VAL A 8 -6.74 -4.01 -0.20
N LEU A 9 -5.56 -3.82 0.39
CA LEU A 9 -5.35 -4.06 1.81
C LEU A 9 -5.37 -2.72 2.55
N GLY A 10 -6.02 -2.68 3.71
CA GLY A 10 -5.92 -1.58 4.67
C GLY A 10 -5.66 -2.11 6.06
N PHE A 11 -5.34 -1.23 7.02
CA PHE A 11 -5.08 -1.64 8.40
C PHE A 11 -6.23 -1.28 9.33
N GLU A 12 -6.41 -2.03 10.40
CA GLU A 12 -7.24 -1.63 11.53
C GLU A 12 -6.77 -0.29 12.16
N PRO A 13 -7.61 0.37 12.97
CA PRO A 13 -7.19 1.53 13.74
C PRO A 13 -6.02 1.21 14.69
N PHE A 14 -5.10 2.16 14.87
CA PHE A 14 -3.92 2.01 15.72
C PHE A 14 -3.55 3.34 16.37
N ASP A 15 -2.67 3.31 17.37
CA ASP A 15 -2.16 4.50 18.09
C ASP A 15 -3.29 5.44 18.57
N LYS A 16 -4.35 4.85 19.15
CA LYS A 16 -5.54 5.53 19.69
C LYS A 16 -6.38 6.27 18.64
N ALA A 17 -6.09 6.15 17.35
CA ALA A 17 -6.94 6.68 16.31
C ALA A 17 -8.29 5.92 16.29
N PRO A 18 -9.43 6.61 16.12
CA PRO A 18 -10.74 5.97 16.09
C PRO A 18 -11.01 5.21 14.78
N LEU A 19 -10.25 5.51 13.72
CA LEU A 19 -10.35 4.92 12.40
C LEU A 19 -9.00 4.88 11.71
N ASN A 20 -8.92 4.16 10.60
CA ASN A 20 -7.74 4.14 9.73
C ASN A 20 -8.14 4.48 8.29
N PRO A 21 -7.60 5.58 7.69
CA PRO A 21 -7.96 5.98 6.33
C PRO A 21 -7.67 4.89 5.29
N ALA A 22 -6.62 4.09 5.49
CA ALA A 22 -6.29 2.98 4.59
C ALA A 22 -7.40 1.93 4.53
N TRP A 23 -7.98 1.57 5.67
CA TRP A 23 -9.12 0.66 5.71
C TRP A 23 -10.38 1.31 5.15
N GLU A 24 -10.63 2.58 5.45
CA GLU A 24 -11.79 3.30 4.93
C GLU A 24 -11.81 3.39 3.40
N VAL A 25 -10.64 3.46 2.76
CA VAL A 25 -10.50 3.35 1.30
C VAL A 25 -10.72 1.91 0.84
N ALA A 26 -10.01 0.93 1.41
CA ALA A 26 -10.14 -0.48 1.02
C ALA A 26 -11.61 -0.97 1.11
N ARG A 27 -12.29 -0.64 2.21
CA ARG A 27 -13.70 -0.97 2.47
C ARG A 27 -14.65 -0.36 1.46
N ARG A 28 -14.41 0.88 1.03
CA ARG A 28 -15.27 1.57 0.02
C ARG A 28 -15.06 1.04 -1.39
N LEU A 29 -13.88 0.49 -1.69
CA LEU A 29 -13.57 -0.10 -2.98
C LEU A 29 -13.99 -1.57 -3.09
N ASP A 30 -14.17 -2.25 -1.96
CA ASP A 30 -14.61 -3.64 -1.93
C ASP A 30 -15.88 -3.88 -2.75
N GLY A 31 -15.88 -4.95 -3.55
CA GLY A 31 -16.99 -5.31 -4.43
C GLY A 31 -17.11 -4.48 -5.71
N LYS A 32 -16.33 -3.42 -5.90
CA LYS A 32 -16.29 -2.68 -7.17
C LYS A 32 -15.63 -3.49 -8.28
N THR A 33 -15.86 -3.06 -9.52
CA THR A 33 -15.15 -3.54 -10.70
C THR A 33 -14.39 -2.38 -11.35
N ILE A 34 -13.09 -2.56 -11.60
CA ILE A 34 -12.22 -1.56 -12.23
C ILE A 34 -11.50 -2.23 -13.40
N ASP A 35 -11.65 -1.68 -14.61
CA ASP A 35 -11.10 -2.25 -15.86
C ASP A 35 -11.34 -3.78 -15.98
N GLY A 36 -12.55 -4.22 -15.59
CA GLY A 36 -12.97 -5.63 -15.65
C GLY A 36 -12.47 -6.51 -14.50
N ALA A 37 -11.63 -6.00 -13.60
CA ALA A 37 -11.16 -6.72 -12.43
C ALA A 37 -12.04 -6.44 -11.19
N ARG A 38 -12.36 -7.48 -10.42
CA ARG A 38 -13.11 -7.37 -9.15
C ARG A 38 -12.17 -6.94 -8.03
N ILE A 39 -12.58 -5.94 -7.26
CA ILE A 39 -11.84 -5.47 -6.10
C ILE A 39 -12.29 -6.22 -4.84
N VAL A 40 -11.32 -6.65 -4.05
CA VAL A 40 -11.53 -7.25 -2.72
C VAL A 40 -10.79 -6.42 -1.68
N GLY A 41 -11.54 -5.84 -0.75
CA GLY A 41 -11.01 -5.12 0.40
C GLY A 41 -10.73 -6.06 1.57
N VAL A 42 -9.51 -6.07 2.12
CA VAL A 42 -9.17 -6.85 3.32
C VAL A 42 -8.51 -5.96 4.37
N GLN A 43 -9.00 -6.08 5.61
CA GLN A 43 -8.41 -5.41 6.76
C GLN A 43 -7.32 -6.29 7.37
N LEU A 44 -6.13 -5.73 7.53
CA LEU A 44 -5.00 -6.34 8.23
C LEU A 44 -4.94 -5.83 9.68
N PRO A 45 -4.48 -6.65 10.62
CA PRO A 45 -4.15 -6.18 11.96
C PRO A 45 -2.92 -5.25 11.89
N CYS A 46 -2.86 -4.24 12.77
CA CYS A 46 -1.69 -3.38 12.92
C CYS A 46 -0.74 -4.00 13.95
N VAL A 47 -0.27 -5.20 13.64
CA VAL A 47 0.54 -6.05 14.54
C VAL A 47 1.63 -6.74 13.72
N PHE A 48 2.89 -6.61 14.13
CA PHE A 48 4.02 -7.28 13.49
C PHE A 48 3.83 -8.80 13.51
N GLY A 49 4.22 -9.48 12.43
CA GLY A 49 4.00 -10.92 12.24
C GLY A 49 2.56 -11.27 11.86
N LYS A 50 1.58 -10.93 12.71
CA LYS A 50 0.15 -11.22 12.43
C LYS A 50 -0.36 -10.54 11.16
N ALA A 51 0.16 -9.36 10.83
CA ALA A 51 -0.16 -8.70 9.57
C ALA A 51 0.29 -9.53 8.35
N LEU A 52 1.42 -10.24 8.44
CA LEU A 52 1.91 -11.12 7.37
C LEU A 52 1.14 -12.44 7.31
N GLU A 53 0.72 -12.98 8.46
CA GLU A 53 -0.18 -14.14 8.50
C GLU A 53 -1.51 -13.82 7.80
N ALA A 54 -2.10 -12.66 8.11
CA ALA A 54 -3.33 -12.20 7.48
C ALA A 54 -3.16 -11.89 5.98
N LEU A 55 -2.02 -11.31 5.60
CA LEU A 55 -1.65 -11.11 4.20
C LEU A 55 -1.59 -12.45 3.46
N GLU A 56 -0.89 -13.44 4.01
CA GLU A 56 -0.75 -14.76 3.38
C GLU A 56 -2.11 -15.45 3.21
N ALA A 57 -2.96 -15.41 4.24
CA ALA A 57 -4.32 -15.92 4.15
C ALA A 57 -5.13 -15.24 3.04
N ALA A 58 -5.02 -13.91 2.91
CA ALA A 58 -5.73 -13.16 1.87
C ALA A 58 -5.22 -13.49 0.46
N LEU A 59 -3.90 -13.66 0.28
CA LEU A 59 -3.30 -14.10 -0.99
C LEU A 59 -3.84 -15.48 -1.38
N GLN A 60 -3.77 -16.44 -0.45
CA GLN A 60 -4.23 -17.81 -0.69
C GLN A 60 -5.73 -17.87 -1.01
N GLN A 61 -6.55 -17.11 -0.28
CA GLN A 61 -8.00 -17.11 -0.46
C GLN A 61 -8.44 -16.49 -1.78
N HIS A 62 -7.78 -15.41 -2.22
CA HIS A 62 -8.26 -14.60 -3.35
C HIS A 62 -7.48 -14.75 -4.64
N GLN A 63 -6.29 -15.37 -4.59
CA GLN A 63 -5.42 -15.61 -5.75
C GLN A 63 -5.28 -14.37 -6.66
N PRO A 64 -4.89 -13.20 -6.12
CA PRO A 64 -4.97 -11.94 -6.86
C PRO A 64 -3.90 -11.82 -7.94
N SER A 65 -4.24 -11.12 -9.03
CA SER A 65 -3.26 -10.69 -10.05
C SER A 65 -2.52 -9.41 -9.62
N LEU A 66 -3.13 -8.62 -8.75
CA LEU A 66 -2.62 -7.34 -8.27
C LEU A 66 -2.95 -7.16 -6.79
N VAL A 67 -1.97 -6.72 -6.01
CA VAL A 67 -2.12 -6.37 -4.59
C VAL A 67 -1.69 -4.93 -4.35
N ILE A 68 -2.60 -4.10 -3.86
CA ILE A 68 -2.31 -2.72 -3.44
C ILE A 68 -2.50 -2.62 -1.93
N ALA A 69 -1.42 -2.54 -1.18
CA ALA A 69 -1.47 -2.30 0.25
C ALA A 69 -1.52 -0.81 0.57
N LEU A 70 -2.41 -0.41 1.46
CA LEU A 70 -2.60 0.97 1.88
C LEU A 70 -2.18 1.14 3.34
N GLY A 71 -1.53 2.25 3.66
CA GLY A 71 -1.16 2.61 5.03
C GLY A 71 -1.37 4.09 5.30
N LEU A 72 -1.68 4.45 6.54
CA LEU A 72 -1.77 5.85 6.95
C LEU A 72 -0.36 6.45 7.09
N ALA A 73 -0.08 7.56 6.39
CA ALA A 73 1.06 8.42 6.67
C ALA A 73 0.58 9.82 7.07
N GLY A 74 0.43 10.02 8.38
CA GLY A 74 0.10 11.32 8.94
C GLY A 74 1.11 12.40 8.52
N GLY A 75 0.60 13.55 8.09
CA GLY A 75 1.42 14.69 7.67
C GLY A 75 1.77 14.75 6.18
N ARG A 76 1.49 13.70 5.40
CA ARG A 76 1.64 13.78 3.92
C ARG A 76 0.47 14.52 3.30
N THR A 77 0.72 15.23 2.20
CA THR A 77 -0.29 16.02 1.46
C THR A 77 -0.84 15.30 0.23
N ALA A 78 -0.30 14.14 -0.12
CA ALA A 78 -0.55 13.42 -1.36
C ALA A 78 -0.60 11.90 -1.15
N LEU A 79 -1.26 11.19 -2.07
CA LEU A 79 -1.13 9.74 -2.17
C LEU A 79 0.29 9.39 -2.59
N SER A 80 0.99 8.65 -1.76
CA SER A 80 2.42 8.39 -1.96
C SER A 80 2.63 6.93 -2.34
N ILE A 81 2.99 6.66 -3.59
CA ILE A 81 3.33 5.31 -4.00
C ILE A 81 4.75 5.00 -3.54
N GLU A 82 4.91 3.95 -2.75
CA GLU A 82 6.20 3.55 -2.23
C GLU A 82 7.00 2.80 -3.28
N ARG A 83 8.20 3.31 -3.58
CA ARG A 83 9.12 2.68 -4.52
C ARG A 83 9.74 1.42 -3.93
N VAL A 84 10.10 1.44 -2.65
CA VAL A 84 10.99 0.45 -2.03
C VAL A 84 10.53 0.09 -0.63
N ALA A 85 10.59 -1.20 -0.32
CA ALA A 85 10.44 -1.77 1.01
C ALA A 85 11.82 -2.22 1.50
N ILE A 86 12.15 -1.97 2.77
CA ILE A 86 13.46 -2.32 3.35
C ILE A 86 13.31 -3.43 4.40
N ASN A 87 14.33 -4.27 4.54
CA ASN A 87 14.30 -5.44 5.42
C ASN A 87 14.62 -5.07 6.88
N VAL A 88 13.82 -4.18 7.47
CA VAL A 88 13.97 -3.78 8.87
C VAL A 88 12.61 -3.40 9.47
N ASP A 89 12.37 -3.94 10.66
CA ASP A 89 11.39 -3.50 11.63
C ASP A 89 12.12 -2.72 12.72
N ASP A 90 11.86 -1.42 12.78
CA ASP A 90 12.38 -0.50 13.79
C ASP A 90 11.24 0.42 14.25
N ALA A 91 10.63 0.02 15.36
CA ALA A 91 9.37 0.55 15.85
C ALA A 91 9.58 1.63 16.92
N ARG A 92 9.33 2.89 16.54
CA ARG A 92 9.35 4.03 17.50
C ARG A 92 8.27 3.93 18.59
N ILE A 93 7.14 3.28 18.29
CA ILE A 93 6.02 3.04 19.21
C ILE A 93 5.64 1.56 19.15
N ALA A 94 4.95 1.05 20.17
CA ALA A 94 4.45 -0.32 20.14
C ALA A 94 3.28 -0.48 19.15
N ASP A 95 3.16 -1.68 18.57
CA ASP A 95 2.00 -2.10 17.79
C ASP A 95 0.77 -2.38 18.67
N ASN A 96 -0.36 -2.77 18.06
CA ASN A 96 -1.60 -3.04 18.81
C ASN A 96 -1.50 -4.25 19.77
N ALA A 97 -0.48 -5.09 19.66
CA ALA A 97 -0.21 -6.21 20.57
C ALA A 97 0.92 -5.91 21.57
N GLY A 98 1.43 -4.67 21.60
CA GLY A 98 2.50 -4.25 22.50
C GLY A 98 3.91 -4.59 22.01
N GLN A 99 4.08 -5.06 20.78
CA GLN A 99 5.41 -5.36 20.23
C GLN A 99 6.09 -4.08 19.74
N GLN A 100 7.37 -3.96 20.03
CA GLN A 100 8.19 -2.82 19.62
C GLN A 100 9.58 -3.31 19.18
N PRO A 101 9.68 -3.99 18.02
CA PRO A 101 10.96 -4.47 17.49
C PRO A 101 11.92 -3.30 17.22
N ILE A 102 13.21 -3.52 17.41
CA ILE A 102 14.28 -2.55 17.15
C ILE A 102 15.36 -3.27 16.35
N ASP A 103 15.65 -2.78 15.15
CA ASP A 103 16.66 -3.32 14.23
C ASP A 103 16.50 -4.83 13.93
N VAL A 104 15.26 -5.30 13.81
CA VAL A 104 14.95 -6.70 13.48
C VAL A 104 14.68 -6.85 11.99
N ALA A 105 15.26 -7.86 11.34
CA ALA A 105 14.96 -8.14 9.93
C ALA A 105 13.50 -8.65 9.78
N VAL A 106 12.79 -8.17 8.76
CA VAL A 106 11.44 -8.65 8.41
C VAL A 106 11.51 -10.11 7.92
N ALA A 107 12.49 -10.43 7.08
CA ALA A 107 12.82 -11.80 6.68
C ALA A 107 14.33 -12.04 6.74
N THR A 108 14.76 -12.99 7.58
CA THR A 108 16.18 -13.25 7.85
C THR A 108 16.97 -13.75 6.64
N ASP A 109 16.30 -14.34 5.66
CA ASP A 109 16.85 -14.88 4.42
C ASP A 109 16.59 -13.99 3.20
N GLY A 110 15.95 -12.82 3.40
CA GLY A 110 15.65 -11.88 2.34
C GLY A 110 16.77 -10.87 2.07
N PRO A 111 16.77 -10.21 0.88
CA PRO A 111 17.71 -9.15 0.55
C PRO A 111 17.50 -7.90 1.43
N ALA A 112 18.38 -6.91 1.31
CA ALA A 112 18.24 -5.66 2.07
C ALA A 112 16.95 -4.88 1.73
N ALA A 113 16.46 -4.98 0.49
CA ALA A 113 15.30 -4.25 0.03
C ALA A 113 14.64 -4.92 -1.19
N TYR A 114 13.37 -4.59 -1.42
CA TYR A 114 12.64 -4.90 -2.63
C TYR A 114 11.99 -3.65 -3.23
N PHE A 115 12.01 -3.53 -4.55
CA PHE A 115 11.19 -2.56 -5.26
C PHE A 115 9.76 -3.05 -5.44
N ALA A 116 8.80 -2.11 -5.48
CA ALA A 116 7.43 -2.41 -5.89
C ALA A 116 7.40 -3.01 -7.30
N ARG A 117 6.50 -3.99 -7.52
CA ARG A 117 6.19 -4.54 -8.85
C ARG A 117 5.06 -3.75 -9.53
N LEU A 118 5.20 -2.42 -9.55
CA LEU A 118 4.23 -1.48 -10.11
C LEU A 118 4.91 -0.48 -11.05
N PRO A 119 4.22 0.00 -12.10
CA PRO A 119 4.63 1.13 -12.92
C PRO A 119 4.30 2.41 -12.13
N ILE A 120 5.10 2.67 -11.09
CA ILE A 120 4.82 3.70 -10.08
C ILE A 120 4.69 5.10 -10.69
N LYS A 121 5.45 5.43 -11.74
CA LYS A 121 5.37 6.75 -12.37
C LYS A 121 4.15 6.87 -13.26
N GLN A 122 3.76 5.82 -13.97
CA GLN A 122 2.48 5.80 -14.69
C GLN A 122 1.30 5.91 -13.74
N ALA A 123 1.32 5.20 -12.62
CA ALA A 123 0.29 5.28 -11.59
C ALA A 123 0.18 6.70 -11.00
N VAL A 124 1.30 7.35 -10.69
CA VAL A 124 1.32 8.77 -10.25
C VAL A 124 0.74 9.69 -11.32
N ALA A 125 1.13 9.52 -12.58
CA ALA A 125 0.61 10.33 -13.68
C ALA A 125 -0.92 10.16 -13.83
N ALA A 126 -1.43 8.92 -13.72
CA ALA A 126 -2.85 8.63 -13.80
C ALA A 126 -3.65 9.25 -12.64
N MET A 127 -3.16 9.16 -11.41
CA MET A 127 -3.79 9.81 -10.25
C MET A 127 -3.85 11.32 -10.41
N ARG A 128 -2.75 11.94 -10.88
CA ARG A 128 -2.70 13.39 -11.16
C ARG A 128 -3.65 13.79 -12.27
N ALA A 129 -3.75 13.01 -13.34
CA ALA A 129 -4.72 13.22 -14.42
C ALA A 129 -6.18 13.12 -13.92
N ALA A 130 -6.43 12.30 -12.90
CA ALA A 130 -7.72 12.24 -12.22
C ALA A 130 -7.95 13.40 -11.23
N GLY A 131 -7.02 14.37 -11.12
CA GLY A 131 -7.11 15.51 -10.22
C GLY A 131 -6.79 15.17 -8.75
N VAL A 132 -6.05 14.08 -8.50
CA VAL A 132 -5.65 13.67 -7.15
C VAL A 132 -4.15 13.93 -6.95
N PRO A 133 -3.74 14.68 -5.91
CA PRO A 133 -2.33 14.85 -5.57
C PRO A 133 -1.68 13.49 -5.27
N ALA A 134 -0.64 13.17 -6.02
CA ALA A 134 0.11 11.93 -5.86
C ALA A 134 1.61 12.13 -6.11
N GLU A 135 2.43 11.30 -5.49
CA GLU A 135 3.89 11.33 -5.59
C GLU A 135 4.51 9.94 -5.45
N VAL A 136 5.78 9.83 -5.83
CA VAL A 136 6.59 8.64 -5.51
C VAL A 136 7.32 8.93 -4.21
N SER A 137 7.22 8.01 -3.25
CA SER A 137 7.98 8.01 -2.01
C SER A 137 9.09 6.96 -2.07
N ASN A 138 10.23 7.27 -1.45
CA ASN A 138 11.39 6.39 -1.37
C ASN A 138 11.56 5.74 0.01
N THR A 139 10.60 5.92 0.92
CA THR A 139 10.56 5.25 2.21
C THR A 139 9.13 5.02 2.68
N ALA A 140 8.84 3.74 2.99
CA ALA A 140 7.61 3.33 3.65
C ALA A 140 7.71 3.43 5.19
N GLY A 141 8.80 4.01 5.72
CA GLY A 141 9.15 3.96 7.14
C GLY A 141 9.71 2.60 7.54
N THR A 142 9.66 2.30 8.84
CA THR A 142 10.22 1.08 9.45
C THR A 142 9.21 0.39 10.39
N PHE A 143 7.95 0.78 10.31
CA PHE A 143 6.86 0.22 11.12
C PHE A 143 6.06 -0.83 10.32
N VAL A 144 4.89 -1.23 10.83
CA VAL A 144 4.03 -2.29 10.23
C VAL A 144 3.71 -2.06 8.74
N CYS A 145 3.67 -0.80 8.27
CA CYS A 145 3.50 -0.49 6.84
C CYS A 145 4.66 -1.04 5.99
N ASN A 146 5.90 -0.77 6.38
CA ASN A 146 7.09 -1.31 5.71
C ASN A 146 7.17 -2.84 5.89
N HIS A 147 6.86 -3.35 7.08
CA HIS A 147 6.81 -4.79 7.36
C HIS A 147 5.92 -5.53 6.35
N VAL A 148 4.69 -5.06 6.14
CA VAL A 148 3.74 -5.65 5.17
C VAL A 148 4.20 -5.44 3.74
N PHE A 149 4.71 -4.26 3.39
CA PHE A 149 5.22 -4.01 2.04
C PHE A 149 6.38 -4.95 1.70
N TYR A 150 7.35 -5.08 2.61
CA TYR A 150 8.49 -5.96 2.45
C TYR A 150 8.05 -7.42 2.40
N GLY A 151 7.20 -7.88 3.33
CA GLY A 151 6.70 -9.25 3.35
C GLY A 151 5.91 -9.62 2.09
N LEU A 152 5.08 -8.70 1.57
CA LEU A 152 4.41 -8.86 0.28
C LEU A 152 5.43 -9.04 -0.85
N MET A 153 6.38 -8.11 -0.99
CA MET A 153 7.38 -8.21 -2.06
C MET A 153 8.24 -9.46 -1.94
N HIS A 154 8.64 -9.84 -0.73
CA HIS A 154 9.39 -11.06 -0.48
C HIS A 154 8.60 -12.27 -0.99
N ARG A 155 7.33 -12.42 -0.61
CA ARG A 155 6.45 -13.50 -1.06
C ARG A 155 6.28 -13.53 -2.59
N LEU A 156 6.08 -12.37 -3.23
CA LEU A 156 5.97 -12.30 -4.69
C LEU A 156 7.27 -12.69 -5.41
N ASN A 157 8.44 -12.50 -4.77
CA ASN A 157 9.74 -12.82 -5.33
C ASN A 157 10.21 -14.25 -5.07
N THR A 158 9.81 -14.88 -3.97
CA THR A 158 10.34 -16.19 -3.57
C THR A 158 9.41 -17.36 -3.90
N VAL A 159 8.17 -17.09 -4.32
CA VAL A 159 7.13 -18.12 -4.46
C VAL A 159 6.67 -18.22 -5.90
N PRO A 160 6.90 -19.36 -6.58
CA PRO A 160 6.56 -19.51 -7.99
C PRO A 160 5.09 -19.24 -8.34
N ALA A 161 4.16 -19.60 -7.43
CA ALA A 161 2.73 -19.35 -7.63
C ALA A 161 2.37 -17.86 -7.77
N TRP A 162 3.19 -16.97 -7.21
CA TRP A 162 2.98 -15.52 -7.21
C TRP A 162 3.91 -14.78 -8.18
N ALA A 163 4.63 -15.50 -9.04
CA ALA A 163 5.64 -14.92 -9.93
C ALA A 163 5.06 -13.84 -10.87
N GLN A 164 3.79 -13.99 -11.28
CA GLN A 164 3.09 -13.05 -12.16
C GLN A 164 2.22 -12.03 -11.40
N THR A 165 2.08 -12.19 -10.09
CA THR A 165 1.32 -11.24 -9.28
C THR A 165 2.14 -9.96 -9.13
N ARG A 166 1.47 -8.83 -9.39
CA ARG A 166 2.01 -7.49 -9.19
C ARG A 166 1.61 -6.98 -7.81
N GLY A 167 2.40 -6.09 -7.25
CA GLY A 167 2.00 -5.44 -6.02
C GLY A 167 2.94 -4.34 -5.56
N GLY A 168 2.43 -3.56 -4.61
CA GLY A 168 3.16 -2.47 -3.98
C GLY A 168 2.36 -1.84 -2.87
N PHE A 169 2.84 -0.70 -2.39
CA PHE A 169 2.30 -0.02 -1.24
C PHE A 169 2.02 1.46 -1.55
N VAL A 170 0.94 1.99 -1.00
CA VAL A 170 0.58 3.40 -1.11
C VAL A 170 0.25 3.96 0.28
N HIS A 171 0.96 4.99 0.68
CA HIS A 171 0.58 5.74 1.86
C HIS A 171 -0.51 6.78 1.52
N VAL A 172 -1.50 6.87 2.39
CA VAL A 172 -2.61 7.81 2.30
C VAL A 172 -2.52 8.86 3.42
N PRO A 173 -2.90 10.13 3.16
CA PRO A 173 -3.00 11.16 4.18
C PRO A 173 -4.09 10.90 5.22
N TYR A 174 -4.11 11.74 6.26
CA TYR A 174 -5.25 11.84 7.17
C TYR A 174 -6.57 12.11 6.42
N LEU A 175 -7.68 11.64 7.01
CA LEU A 175 -9.01 12.14 6.66
C LEU A 175 -9.27 13.50 7.33
N PRO A 176 -10.15 14.34 6.76
CA PRO A 176 -10.50 15.64 7.35
C PRO A 176 -10.98 15.54 8.80
N GLU A 177 -11.76 14.51 9.14
CA GLU A 177 -12.24 14.27 10.51
C GLU A 177 -11.11 13.95 11.53
N MET A 178 -10.01 13.36 11.06
CA MET A 178 -8.81 13.16 11.90
C MET A 178 -8.03 14.46 12.03
N ALA A 179 -7.85 15.19 10.93
CA ALA A 179 -7.10 16.44 10.92
C ALA A 179 -7.81 17.56 11.68
N ALA A 180 -9.14 17.50 11.85
CA ALA A 180 -9.89 18.44 12.69
C ALA A 180 -9.38 18.49 14.15
N ALA A 181 -8.79 17.40 14.64
CA ALA A 181 -8.17 17.34 15.97
C ALA A 181 -6.69 17.76 16.00
N LEU A 182 -6.08 18.04 14.83
CA LEU A 182 -4.65 18.26 14.65
C LEU A 182 -4.40 19.58 13.89
N PRO A 183 -4.23 20.72 14.60
CA PRO A 183 -4.07 22.03 13.96
C PRO A 183 -2.96 22.04 12.90
N GLY A 184 -3.31 22.45 11.67
CA GLY A 184 -2.38 22.55 10.54
C GLY A 184 -2.04 21.23 9.84
N ALA A 185 -2.59 20.09 10.28
CA ALA A 185 -2.34 18.81 9.63
C ALA A 185 -3.00 18.77 8.24
N PRO A 186 -2.27 18.38 7.18
CA PRO A 186 -2.87 18.16 5.87
C PRO A 186 -3.79 16.92 5.92
N SER A 187 -4.84 16.96 5.10
CA SER A 187 -5.78 15.86 4.96
C SER A 187 -6.32 15.78 3.54
N MET A 188 -6.94 14.65 3.22
CA MET A 188 -7.57 14.38 1.95
C MET A 188 -8.86 13.61 2.18
N ALA A 189 -9.98 14.09 1.61
CA ALA A 189 -11.27 13.42 1.71
C ALA A 189 -11.19 11.98 1.19
N VAL A 190 -11.92 11.07 1.83
CA VAL A 190 -11.84 9.63 1.50
C VAL A 190 -12.29 9.34 0.07
N GLU A 191 -13.24 10.11 -0.46
CA GLU A 191 -13.68 10.03 -1.86
C GLU A 191 -12.55 10.39 -2.83
N THR A 192 -11.73 11.39 -2.48
CA THR A 192 -10.55 11.79 -3.26
C THR A 192 -9.47 10.71 -3.19
N GLN A 193 -9.24 10.12 -2.01
CA GLN A 193 -8.30 9.00 -1.85
C GLN A 193 -8.77 7.78 -2.69
N CYS A 194 -10.05 7.41 -2.60
CA CYS A 194 -10.65 6.33 -3.40
C CYS A 194 -10.47 6.59 -4.90
N LYS A 195 -10.78 7.81 -5.38
CA LYS A 195 -10.59 8.20 -6.78
C LYS A 195 -9.14 8.01 -7.25
N GLY A 196 -8.18 8.34 -6.41
CA GLY A 196 -6.76 8.14 -6.70
C GLY A 196 -6.39 6.66 -6.78
N ILE A 197 -6.80 5.86 -5.79
CA ILE A 197 -6.54 4.41 -5.81
C ILE A 197 -7.23 3.72 -6.99
N GLU A 198 -8.44 4.13 -7.36
CA GLU A 198 -9.12 3.64 -8.57
C GLU A 198 -8.32 3.97 -9.84
N ALA A 199 -7.83 5.20 -9.98
CA ALA A 199 -7.01 5.62 -11.11
C ALA A 199 -5.66 4.86 -11.17
N LEU A 200 -5.05 4.60 -10.02
CA LEU A 200 -3.85 3.77 -9.90
C LEU A 200 -4.14 2.35 -10.38
N ILE A 201 -5.17 1.69 -9.85
CA ILE A 201 -5.52 0.30 -10.21
C ILE A 201 -5.77 0.21 -11.71
N ALA A 202 -6.57 1.13 -12.26
CA ALA A 202 -6.87 1.20 -13.68
C ALA A 202 -5.62 1.36 -14.55
N ALA A 203 -4.70 2.24 -14.15
CA ALA A 203 -3.43 2.44 -14.86
C ALA A 203 -2.55 1.19 -14.83
N VAL A 204 -2.46 0.52 -13.68
CA VAL A 204 -1.69 -0.70 -13.51
C VAL A 204 -2.28 -1.81 -14.38
N LEU A 205 -3.59 -2.04 -14.33
CA LEU A 205 -4.26 -3.10 -15.10
C LEU A 205 -4.12 -2.92 -16.62
N ARG A 206 -4.10 -1.66 -17.11
CA ARG A 206 -3.91 -1.35 -18.53
C ARG A 206 -2.43 -1.35 -18.97
N HIS A 207 -1.50 -1.31 -18.03
CA HIS A 207 -0.07 -1.35 -18.34
C HIS A 207 0.37 -2.79 -18.63
N ASP A 208 0.88 -2.98 -19.84
CA ASP A 208 1.55 -4.19 -20.28
C ASP A 208 2.81 -4.47 -19.42
N PRO A 209 2.86 -5.57 -18.65
CA PRO A 209 4.01 -5.87 -17.79
C PRO A 209 5.35 -5.98 -18.50
N GLU A 210 5.38 -6.21 -19.82
CA GLU A 210 6.62 -6.25 -20.61
C GLU A 210 7.15 -4.85 -20.98
N GLN A 211 6.32 -3.82 -20.85
CA GLN A 211 6.70 -2.44 -21.12
C GLN A 211 7.41 -1.80 -19.93
N GLN A 212 8.31 -0.88 -20.22
CA GLN A 212 8.96 -0.07 -19.20
C GLN A 212 7.99 0.97 -18.65
N ASP A 213 8.09 1.25 -17.34
CA ASP A 213 7.37 2.36 -16.71
C ASP A 213 7.78 3.72 -17.32
N LEU A 214 6.93 4.73 -17.14
CA LEU A 214 7.17 6.09 -17.65
C LEU A 214 8.52 6.65 -17.16
N GLN A 215 9.30 7.19 -18.09
CA GLN A 215 10.55 7.87 -17.76
C GLN A 215 10.32 9.35 -17.40
N LEU A 216 9.85 9.58 -16.17
CA LEU A 216 9.64 10.92 -15.60
C LEU A 216 10.53 11.13 -14.37
N SER A 217 10.92 12.38 -14.08
CA SER A 217 11.64 12.67 -12.82
C SER A 217 10.69 12.50 -11.63
N ALA A 218 11.10 11.68 -10.67
CA ALA A 218 10.44 11.48 -9.38
C ALA A 218 11.50 11.20 -8.30
N GLY A 219 12.69 11.79 -8.46
CA GLY A 219 13.75 11.76 -7.46
C GLY A 219 13.51 12.83 -6.40
N GLN A 220 14.12 12.63 -5.23
CA GLN A 220 14.13 13.58 -4.13
C GLN A 220 15.59 13.90 -3.80
N LEU A 221 15.86 15.13 -3.36
CA LEU A 221 17.20 15.54 -2.94
C LEU A 221 17.52 15.10 -1.51
N HIS A 222 16.48 14.96 -0.68
CA HIS A 222 16.50 14.55 0.72
C HIS A 222 15.29 13.67 1.00
#